data_AF-W0V776-F1
#
_entry.id   AF-W0V776-F1
#
_cell.length_a   1.000
_cell.length_b   1.000
_cell.length_c   1.000
_cell.angle_alpha   90.00
_cell.angle_beta   90.00
_cell.angle_gamma   90.00
#
_symmetry.space_group_name_H-M   'P 1'
#
loop_
_entity.id
_entity.type
_entity.pdbx_description
1 polymer ?
#
loop_
_entity_poly.entity_id
_entity_poly.type
_entity_poly.pdbx_seq_one_letter_code
_entity_poly.pdbx_strand_id
1 'polypeptide(L)' 'MVDGAIDTEFIESTFPERYALKDQDGILNPKHIADNYWHLHCQPRDAWTHELDLRPYMESW' A
#
# COMPACT_ATOMS: atom_id res chain seq x y z
N MET A 1 8.46 0.93 -3.97
CA MET A 1 8.50 1.27 -2.54
C MET A 1 7.07 1.28 -1.97
N VAL A 2 6.89 1.15 -0.65
CA VAL A 2 5.57 1.34 -0.02
C VAL A 2 5.58 2.74 0.58
N ASP A 3 4.86 3.66 -0.05
CA ASP A 3 4.83 5.06 0.35
C ASP A 3 3.40 5.48 0.62
N GLY A 4 3.02 5.39 1.90
CA GLY A 4 1.66 5.69 2.35
C GLY A 4 1.41 5.17 3.77
N ALA A 5 0.36 5.68 4.40
CA ALA A 5 -0.11 5.17 5.68
C ALA A 5 -0.69 3.76 5.47
N ILE A 6 -0.24 2.78 6.26
CA ILE A 6 -0.69 1.38 6.18
C ILE A 6 -1.66 1.12 7.32
N ASP A 7 -2.77 0.44 7.03
CA ASP A 7 -3.78 0.03 8.03
C ASP A 7 -3.14 -0.85 9.13
N THR A 8 -2.78 -0.19 10.23
CA THR A 8 -2.09 -0.75 11.40
C THR A 8 -2.55 0.01 12.64
N GLU A 9 -2.50 -0.64 13.80
CA GLU A 9 -2.83 -0.04 15.11
C GLU A 9 -1.99 1.22 15.40
N PHE A 10 -0.76 1.26 14.89
CA PHE A 10 0.11 2.42 15.00
C PHE A 10 -0.46 3.65 14.27
N ILE A 11 -0.95 3.47 13.04
CA ILE A 11 -1.56 4.57 12.27
C ILE A 11 -2.90 4.99 12.88
N GLU A 12 -3.69 4.04 13.37
CA GLU A 12 -4.96 4.30 14.07
C GLU A 12 -4.74 5.20 15.31
N SER A 13 -3.76 4.85 16.15
CA SER A 13 -3.48 5.58 17.39
C SER A 13 -2.74 6.90 17.18
N THR A 14 -1.85 6.99 16.19
CA THR A 14 -0.95 8.14 15.99
C THR A 14 -1.52 9.18 15.03
N PHE A 15 -2.30 8.75 14.02
CA PHE A 15 -2.83 9.60 12.96
C PHE A 15 -4.32 9.35 12.72
N PRO A 16 -5.19 9.58 13.74
CA PRO A 16 -6.61 9.25 13.66
C PRO A 16 -7.34 9.96 12.52
N GLU A 17 -6.94 11.20 12.19
CA GLU A 17 -7.50 11.95 11.05
C GLU A 17 -7.21 11.26 9.71
N ARG A 18 -6.02 10.68 9.56
CA ARG A 18 -5.64 9.94 8.35
C ARG A 18 -6.26 8.54 8.34
N TYR A 19 -6.41 7.92 9.51
CA TYR A 19 -7.10 6.64 9.65
C TYR A 19 -8.60 6.76 9.34
N ALA A 20 -9.24 7.90 9.63
CA ALA A 20 -10.64 8.15 9.26
C ALA A 20 -10.89 8.11 7.74
N LEU A 21 -9.85 8.27 6.92
CA LEU A 21 -9.92 8.15 5.46
C LEU A 21 -9.87 6.70 4.98
N LYS A 22 -9.73 5.71 5.88
CA LYS A 22 -9.69 4.29 5.56
C LYS A 22 -10.92 3.84 4.76
N ASP A 23 -12.11 4.26 5.19
CA ASP A 23 -13.37 3.90 4.52
C ASP A 23 -13.53 4.56 3.14
N GLN A 24 -12.64 5.47 2.78
CA GLN A 24 -12.58 6.17 1.49
C GLN A 24 -11.32 5.77 0.69
N ASP A 25 -10.68 4.64 1.03
CA ASP A 25 -9.47 4.12 0.37
C ASP A 25 -8.25 5.06 0.50
N GLY A 26 -8.17 5.81 1.60
CA GLY A 26 -7.10 6.80 1.87
C GLY A 26 -5.85 6.26 2.54
N ILE A 27 -5.87 4.99 2.92
CA ILE A 27 -4.73 4.29 3.50
C ILE A 27 -4.54 2.94 2.79
N LEU A 28 -3.31 2.46 2.77
CA LEU A 28 -2.95 1.19 2.14
C LEU A 28 -3.43 0.01 2.98
N ASN A 29 -4.05 -0.96 2.30
CA ASN A 29 -4.45 -2.22 2.91
C ASN A 29 -3.27 -3.21 2.89
N PRO A 30 -2.82 -3.75 4.05
CA PRO A 30 -1.77 -4.75 4.16
C PRO A 30 -1.97 -5.96 3.26
N LYS A 31 -3.22 -6.40 3.07
CA LYS A 31 -3.54 -7.53 2.19
C LYS A 31 -3.16 -7.24 0.74
N HIS A 32 -3.48 -6.04 0.25
CA HIS A 32 -3.14 -5.65 -1.12
C HIS A 32 -1.63 -5.50 -1.31
N ILE A 33 -0.91 -5.05 -0.27
CA ILE A 33 0.56 -5.03 -0.29
C ILE A 33 1.11 -6.47 -0.42
N ALA A 34 0.59 -7.42 0.35
CA ALA A 34 0.99 -8.82 0.27
C ALA A 34 0.68 -9.46 -1.09
N ASP A 35 -0.49 -9.17 -1.66
CA ASP A 35 -0.88 -9.66 -2.99
C ASP A 35 0.07 -9.13 -4.08
N ASN A 36 0.49 -7.86 -4.00
CA ASN A 36 1.50 -7.28 -4.90
C ASN A 36 2.88 -7.92 -4.73
N TYR A 37 3.30 -8.19 -3.48
CA TYR A 37 4.55 -8.92 -3.23
C TYR A 37 4.51 -10.32 -3.86
N TRP A 38 3.40 -11.04 -3.71
CA TRP A 38 3.22 -12.36 -4.32
C TRP A 38 3.27 -12.30 -5.85
N HIS A 39 2.65 -11.28 -6.45
CA HIS A 39 2.74 -11.04 -7.89
C HIS A 39 4.19 -10.87 -8.36
N LEU A 40 4.99 -10.05 -7.66
CA LEU A 40 6.41 -9.85 -7.96
C LEU A 40 7.22 -11.15 -7.81
N HIS A 41 6.94 -11.95 -6.79
CA HIS A 41 7.61 -13.23 -6.57
C HIS A 41 7.39 -14.22 -7.72
N CYS A 42 6.19 -14.21 -8.32
CA CYS A 42 5.81 -15.12 -9.39
C CYS A 42 6.19 -14.66 -10.81
N GLN A 43 6.90 -13.54 -10.97
CA GLN A 43 7.29 -13.03 -12.29
C GLN A 43 8.24 -13.98 -13.04
N PRO A 44 8.13 -14.07 -14.37
CA PRO A 44 9.04 -14.88 -15.16
C PRO A 44 10.44 -14.24 -15.18
N ARG A 45 11.47 -15.09 -15.32
CA ARG A 45 12.89 -14.67 -15.22
C ARG A 45 13.33 -13.68 -16.30
N ASP A 46 12.60 -13.63 -17.41
CA ASP A 46 12.89 -12.78 -18.58
C ASP A 46 12.15 -11.44 -18.57
N ALA A 47 11.23 -11.22 -17.62
CA ALA A 47 10.50 -9.97 -17.46
C ALA A 47 10.20 -9.68 -15.98
N TRP A 48 11.14 -9.00 -15.32
CA TRP A 48 11.07 -8.66 -13.89
C TRP A 48 10.89 -7.15 -13.67
N THR A 49 10.02 -6.79 -12.73
CA THR A 49 9.77 -5.40 -12.33
C THR A 49 10.91 -4.89 -11.46
N HIS A 50 11.58 -3.82 -11.89
CA HIS A 50 12.65 -3.18 -11.13
C HIS A 50 12.14 -2.38 -9.92
N GLU A 51 11.03 -1.67 -10.09
CA GLU A 51 10.44 -0.82 -9.06
C GLU A 51 8.91 -0.87 -9.15
N LEU A 52 8.26 -0.98 -7.98
CA LEU A 52 6.80 -0.95 -7.83
C LEU A 52 6.45 -0.03 -6.66
N ASP A 53 5.73 1.06 -6.93
CA ASP A 53 5.27 1.99 -5.90
C ASP A 53 3.82 1.75 -5.51
N LEU A 54 3.61 1.50 -4.21
CA LEU A 54 2.29 1.32 -3.62
C LEU A 54 1.94 2.58 -2.83
N ARG A 55 0.85 3.22 -3.25
CA ARG A 55 0.37 4.51 -2.76
C ARG A 55 -1.16 4.53 -2.67
N PRO A 56 -1.77 5.18 -1.67
CA PRO A 56 -3.21 5.37 -1.63
C PRO A 56 -3.74 6.08 -2.88
N TYR A 57 -4.91 5.69 -3.37
CA TYR A 57 -5.46 6.26 -4.61
C TYR A 57 -5.78 7.76 -4.48
N MET A 58 -6.11 8.23 -3.27
CA MET A 58 -6.46 9.63 -3.01
C MET A 58 -5.27 10.60 -3.09
N GLU A 59 -4.05 10.09 -3.28
CA GLU A 59 -2.89 10.92 -3.48
C GLU A 59 -2.91 11.56 -4.89
N SER A 60 -2.85 12.89 -4.95
CA SER A 60 -3.21 13.67 -6.14
C SER A 60 -2.04 14.03 -7.07
N TRP A 61 -0.99 13.22 -7.14
CA TRP A 61 0.25 13.54 -7.88
C TRP A 61 0.54 12.58 -9.03
#